data_AF-A0A438ESJ1-F1
#
_entry.id   AF-A0A438ESJ1-F1
#
_cell.length_a   1.000
_cell.length_b   1.000
_cell.length_c   1.000
_cell.angle_alpha   90.00
_cell.angle_beta   90.00
_cell.angle_gamma   90.00
#
_symmetry.space_group_name_H-M   'P 1'
#
loop_
_entity.id
_entity.type
_entity.pdbx_description
1 polymer ?
#
loop_
_entity_poly.entity_id
_entity_poly.type
_entity_poly.pdbx_seq_one_letter_code
_entity_poly.pdbx_strand_id
1 'polypeptide(L)' 'MPVRRVLEVEPPSPFRYVMGALIMMIGVVLPVGYMMFRNKRVPSSSSYSKQT' A
#
# COMPACT_ATOMS: atom_id res chain seq x y z
N MET A 1 -17.84 31.70 18.26
CA MET A 1 -17.47 30.77 17.16
C MET A 1 -16.81 29.54 17.77
N PRO A 2 -17.50 28.40 17.90
CA PRO A 2 -17.01 27.26 18.67
C PRO A 2 -16.14 26.35 17.79
N VAL A 3 -14.97 26.85 17.36
CA VAL A 3 -13.97 26.06 16.61
C VAL A 3 -13.19 25.09 17.50
N ARG A 4 -13.40 25.11 18.82
CA ARG A 4 -12.69 24.26 19.79
C ARG A 4 -13.15 22.80 19.85
N ARG A 5 -14.35 22.45 19.38
CA ARG A 5 -14.85 21.06 19.41
C ARG A 5 -14.37 20.17 18.26
N VAL A 6 -13.78 20.73 17.20
CA VAL A 6 -13.39 19.96 16.01
C VAL A 6 -12.04 19.24 16.21
N LEU A 7 -11.30 19.60 17.26
CA LEU A 7 -9.99 19.04 17.62
C LEU A 7 -10.06 18.04 18.78
N GLU A 8 -11.25 17.68 19.28
CA GLU A 8 -11.43 16.47 20.08
C GLU A 8 -11.46 15.29 19.11
N VAL A 9 -10.31 15.00 18.51
CA VAL A 9 -10.10 13.72 17.84
C VAL A 9 -10.24 12.69 18.95
N GLU A 10 -11.40 12.03 19.04
CA GLU A 10 -11.59 10.87 19.91
C GLU A 10 -10.33 10.01 19.86
N PRO A 11 -9.84 9.51 21.01
CA PRO A 11 -8.62 8.73 21.07
C PRO A 11 -8.70 7.67 19.96
N PRO A 12 -7.77 7.68 18.98
CA PRO A 12 -7.94 6.92 17.76
C PRO A 12 -8.17 5.46 18.14
N SER A 13 -9.42 5.03 17.95
CA SER A 13 -9.86 3.72 18.44
C SER A 13 -8.93 2.64 17.87
N PRO A 14 -8.59 1.60 18.66
CA PRO A 14 -7.82 0.47 18.17
C PRO A 14 -8.37 -0.10 16.85
N PHE A 15 -9.69 -0.02 16.66
CA PHE A 15 -10.36 -0.41 15.43
C PHE A 15 -9.90 0.41 14.21
N ARG A 16 -9.67 1.72 14.34
CA ARG A 16 -9.18 2.57 13.25
C ARG A 16 -7.76 2.16 12.82
N TYR A 17 -6.92 1.77 13.77
CA TYR A 17 -5.58 1.26 13.47
C TYR A 17 -5.62 -0.11 12.80
N VAL A 18 -6.50 -1.01 13.26
CA VAL A 18 -6.69 -2.32 12.61
C VAL A 18 -7.19 -2.16 11.19
N MET A 19 -8.19 -1.29 10.96
CA MET A 19 -8.71 -1.01 9.62
C MET A 19 -7.64 -0.36 8.73
N GLY A 20 -6.88 0.60 9.24
CA GLY A 20 -5.76 1.21 8.52
C GLY A 20 -4.67 0.20 8.14
N ALA A 21 -4.31 -0.69 9.07
CA ALA A 21 -3.35 -1.76 8.83
C ALA A 21 -3.84 -2.75 7.76
N LEU A 22 -5.12 -3.13 7.81
CA LEU A 22 -5.75 -3.98 6.79
C LEU A 22 -5.74 -3.30 5.41
N ILE A 23 -6.05 -2.00 5.34
CA ILE A 23 -6.02 -1.23 4.09
C ILE A 23 -4.60 -1.17 3.52
N MET A 24 -3.58 -0.90 4.36
CA MET A 24 -2.18 -0.92 3.92
C MET A 24 -1.74 -2.30 3.44
N MET A 25 -2.14 -3.37 4.13
CA MET A 25 -1.87 -4.75 3.70
C MET A 25 -2.50 -5.05 2.35
N ILE A 26 -3.77 -4.71 2.14
CA ILE A 26 -4.46 -4.95 0.87
C ILE A 26 -3.87 -4.09 -0.25
N GLY A 27 -3.60 -2.81 0.02
CA GLY A 27 -3.11 -1.86 -0.99
C GLY A 27 -1.65 -2.01 -1.37
N VAL A 28 -0.80 -2.56 -0.49
CA VAL A 28 0.65 -2.69 -0.73
C VAL A 28 1.06 -4.15 -0.86
N VAL A 29 0.65 -5.03 0.06
CA VAL A 29 1.11 -6.44 0.07
C VAL A 29 0.45 -7.23 -1.04
N LEU A 30 -0.83 -6.99 -1.35
CA LEU A 30 -1.49 -7.68 -2.47
C LEU A 30 -0.81 -7.33 -3.82
N PRO A 31 -0.58 -6.05 -4.17
CA PRO A 31 0.14 -5.71 -5.41
C PRO A 31 1.60 -6.14 -5.40
N VAL A 32 2.34 -5.99 -4.29
CA VAL A 32 3.74 -6.42 -4.22
C VAL A 32 3.86 -7.93 -4.34
N GLY A 33 3.05 -8.70 -3.60
CA GLY A 33 3.01 -10.15 -3.69
C GLY A 33 2.56 -10.61 -5.08
N TYR A 34 1.59 -9.92 -5.68
CA TYR A 34 1.16 -10.17 -7.05
C TYR A 34 2.27 -9.88 -8.06
N MET A 35 2.95 -8.75 -7.94
CA MET A 35 4.10 -8.39 -8.79
C MET A 35 5.20 -9.43 -8.63
N MET A 36 5.56 -9.83 -7.42
CA MET A 36 6.58 -10.85 -7.20
C MET A 36 6.18 -12.20 -7.77
N PHE A 37 4.92 -12.63 -7.62
CA PHE A 37 4.41 -13.90 -8.14
C PHE A 37 4.25 -13.90 -9.68
N ARG A 38 3.75 -12.79 -10.25
CA ARG A 38 3.68 -12.58 -11.71
C ARG A 38 5.06 -12.47 -12.34
N ASN A 39 5.96 -11.72 -11.72
CA ASN A 39 7.28 -11.40 -12.26
C ASN A 39 8.26 -12.59 -12.17
N LYS A 40 7.97 -13.58 -11.32
CA LYS A 40 8.69 -14.87 -11.30
C LYS A 40 8.45 -15.73 -12.56
N ARG A 41 7.44 -15.44 -13.40
CA ARG A 41 7.19 -16.23 -14.62
C ARG A 41 8.04 -15.81 -15.82
N VAL A 42 8.55 -14.58 -15.87
CA VAL A 42 9.66 -14.16 -16.75
C VAL A 42 10.12 -12.80 -16.19
N PRO A 43 11.39 -12.59 -15.84
CA PRO A 43 11.90 -11.24 -15.79
C PRO A 43 11.88 -10.75 -17.24
N SER A 44 10.90 -9.92 -17.61
CA SER A 44 11.06 -9.08 -18.80
C SER A 44 12.14 -8.07 -18.48
N SER A 45 13.40 -8.50 -18.54
CA SER A 45 14.55 -7.66 -18.81
C SER A 45 14.38 -7.13 -20.23
N SER A 46 13.36 -6.28 -20.44
CA SER A 46 13.28 -5.48 -21.64
C SER A 46 14.25 -4.34 -21.46
N SER A 47 15.46 -4.50 -21.99
CA SER A 47 16.07 -3.51 -22.88
C SER A 47 17.56 -3.81 -23.08
N TYR A 48 17.98 -3.66 -24.34
CA TYR A 48 19.33 -3.23 -24.73
C TYR A 48 20.44 -4.30 -24.88
N SER A 49 20.18 -5.40 -25.59
CA SER A 49 21.26 -6.01 -26.40
C SER A 49 21.42 -5.18 -27.67
N LYS A 50 22.16 -4.08 -27.50
CA LYS A 50 22.81 -3.33 -28.58
C LYS A 50 23.50 -4.30 -29.55
N GLN A 51 23.20 -4.08 -30.84
CA GLN A 51 24.19 -3.93 -31.90
C GLN A 51 24.82 -5.20 -32.50
N THR A 52 24.75 -5.21 -33.85
CA THR A 52 25.44 -6.02 -34.86
C THR A 52 24.77 -7.30 -35.30
#